data_AF-A0A2M7TU26-F1
#
_entry.id   AF-A0A2M7TU26-F1
#
_cell.length_a   1.000
_cell.length_b   1.000
_cell.length_c   1.000
_cell.angle_alpha   90.00
_cell.angle_beta   90.00
_cell.angle_gamma   90.00
#
_symmetry.space_group_name_H-M   'P 1'
#
loop_
_entity.id
_entity.type
_entity.pdbx_description
1 polymer ?
#
loop_
_entity_poly.entity_id
_entity_poly.type
_entity_poly.pdbx_seq_one_letter_code
_entity_poly.pdbx_strand_id
1 'polypeptide(L)'
;MGLFRLLLAISIVIAHSSPIFGLNLIGGRVAVESFFLLSGFYMALVLTDKYQGNLHAFYKNRFLKIFPQYWLFLFCVYLSV
;
A
#
# COMPACT_ATOMS: atom_id res chain seq x y z
N MET A 1 6.70 -3.20 -10.33
CA MET A 1 6.88 -2.48 -9.04
C MET A 1 6.06 -3.06 -7.87
N GLY A 2 5.71 -4.35 -7.88
CA GLY A 2 5.03 -5.00 -6.74
C GLY A 2 6.03 -5.45 -5.67
N LEU A 3 7.12 -6.08 -6.11
CA LEU A 3 8.15 -6.66 -5.24
C LEU A 3 8.80 -5.63 -4.31
N PHE A 4 9.22 -4.47 -4.81
CA PHE A 4 9.80 -3.41 -3.97
C PHE A 4 8.85 -2.95 -2.86
N ARG A 5 7.57 -2.74 -3.17
CA ARG A 5 6.57 -2.39 -2.16
C ARG A 5 6.37 -3.50 -1.14
N LEU A 6 6.39 -4.76 -1.59
CA LEU A 6 6.24 -5.91 -0.70
C LEU A 6 7.42 -6.01 0.28
N LEU A 7 8.66 -5.86 -0.21
CA LEU A 7 9.85 -5.86 0.64
C LEU A 7 9.82 -4.71 1.66
N LEU A 8 9.42 -3.51 1.22
CA LEU A 8 9.27 -2.36 2.12
C LEU A 8 8.15 -2.59 3.15
N ALA A 9 7.01 -3.14 2.74
CA ALA A 9 5.92 -3.48 3.67
C ALA A 9 6.36 -4.49 4.73
N ILE A 10 7.12 -5.52 4.34
CA ILE A 10 7.71 -6.48 5.28
C ILE A 10 8.66 -5.77 6.27
N SER A 11 9.51 -4.86 5.77
CA SER A 11 10.40 -4.05 6.63
C SER A 11 9.62 -3.19 7.63
N ILE A 12 8.49 -2.61 7.21
CA ILE A 12 7.62 -1.79 8.09
C ILE A 12 7.00 -2.66 9.18
N VAL A 13 6.52 -3.85 8.83
CA VAL A 13 5.93 -4.81 9.78
C VAL A 13 6.96 -5.25 10.81
N ILE A 14 8.14 -5.69 10.36
CA ILE A 14 9.23 -6.13 11.26
C ILE A 14 9.64 -5.01 12.22
N ALA A 15 9.66 -3.76 11.76
CA ALA A 15 10.04 -2.61 12.59
C ALA A 15 9.00 -2.25 13.66
N HIS A 16 7.72 -2.61 13.50
CA HIS A 16 6.66 -2.36 14.48
C HIS A 16 6.30 -3.60 15.31
N SER A 17 6.83 -4.77 14.95
CA SER A 17 6.72 -5.99 15.74
C SER A 17 7.93 -6.17 16.66
N SER A 18 7.84 -7.10 17.60
CA SER A 18 9.05 -7.65 18.25
C SER A 18 10.01 -8.19 17.16
N PRO A 19 11.34 -8.12 17.33
CA PRO A 19 12.29 -8.59 16.33
C PRO A 19 11.97 -10.02 15.88
N ILE A 20 11.47 -10.15 14.65
CA ILE A 20 11.11 -11.45 14.08
C ILE A 20 12.42 -12.12 13.68
N PHE A 21 12.78 -13.23 14.33
CA PHE A 21 14.07 -13.92 14.14
C PHE A 21 15.32 -13.04 14.40
N GLY A 22 15.19 -11.98 15.22
CA GLY A 22 16.29 -11.04 15.44
C GLY A 22 16.67 -10.20 14.21
N LEU A 23 15.86 -10.23 13.16
CA LEU A 23 16.10 -9.44 11.95
C LEU A 23 15.75 -7.97 12.21
N ASN A 24 16.71 -7.10 11.90
CA ASN A 24 16.49 -5.67 11.81
C ASN A 24 16.84 -5.24 10.38
N LEU A 25 15.81 -4.99 9.58
CA LEU A 25 15.97 -4.58 8.19
C LEU A 25 16.29 -3.07 8.13
N ILE A 26 15.65 -2.36 7.23
CA ILE A 26 15.76 -0.91 7.10
C ILE A 26 14.94 -0.29 8.23
N GLY A 27 15.46 0.77 8.85
CA GLY A 27 14.75 1.47 9.92
C GLY A 27 13.32 1.85 9.50
N GLY A 28 12.34 1.64 10.38
CA GLY A 28 10.91 1.75 10.06
C GLY A 28 10.53 3.07 9.37
N ARG A 29 11.14 4.19 9.79
CA ARG A 29 10.97 5.51 9.15
C ARG A 29 11.32 5.50 7.67
N VAL A 30 12.52 5.04 7.32
CA VAL A 30 13.02 5.00 5.93
C VAL A 30 12.17 4.08 5.07
N ALA A 31 11.72 2.95 5.64
CA ALA A 31 10.87 2.00 4.94
C ALA A 31 9.49 2.62 4.60
N VAL A 32 8.88 3.34 5.55
CA VAL A 32 7.60 4.04 5.35
C VAL A 32 7.75 5.16 4.31
N GLU A 33 8.77 6.01 4.44
CA GLU A 33 9.03 7.11 3.50
C GLU A 33 9.25 6.59 2.07
N SER A 34 10.07 5.55 1.91
CA SER A 34 10.32 4.91 0.62
C SER A 34 9.06 4.26 0.04
N PHE A 35 8.24 3.62 0.88
CA PHE A 35 6.99 2.98 0.44
C PHE A 35 6.00 4.00 -0.11
N PHE A 36 5.84 5.15 0.57
CA PHE A 36 4.96 6.23 0.11
C PHE A 36 5.51 6.94 -1.12
N LEU A 37 6.82 7.20 -1.20
CA LEU A 37 7.46 7.81 -2.36
C LEU A 37 7.23 6.95 -3.62
N LEU A 38 7.52 5.65 -3.56
CA LEU A 38 7.31 4.73 -4.68
C LEU A 38 5.83 4.62 -5.04
N SER A 39 4.93 4.63 -4.05
CA SER A 39 3.50 4.60 -4.29
C SER A 39 3.03 5.85 -5.03
N GLY A 40 3.43 7.05 -4.57
CA GLY A 40 3.10 8.31 -5.22
C GLY A 40 3.62 8.38 -6.66
N PHE A 41 4.92 8.10 -6.85
CA PHE A 41 5.55 8.07 -8.17
C PHE A 41 4.81 7.14 -9.14
N TYR A 42 4.54 5.90 -8.71
CA TYR A 42 3.85 4.93 -9.55
C TYR A 42 2.43 5.37 -9.91
N MET A 43 1.71 6.01 -8.99
CA MET A 43 0.34 6.47 -9.27
C MET A 43 0.32 7.69 -10.19
N ALA A 44 1.29 8.58 -10.09
CA ALA A 44 1.48 9.67 -11.04
C ALA A 44 1.80 9.13 -12.44
N LEU A 45 2.72 8.17 -12.54
CA LEU A 45 3.06 7.53 -13.81
C LEU A 45 1.85 6.83 -14.44
N VAL A 46 1.08 6.07 -13.66
CA VAL A 46 -0.15 5.42 -14.15
C VAL A 46 -1.19 6.43 -14.61
N LEU A 47 -1.34 7.55 -13.90
CA LEU A 47 -2.27 8.61 -14.29
C LEU A 47 -1.85 9.22 -15.64
N THR A 48 -0.57 9.55 -15.80
CA THR A 48 -0.03 10.19 -17.00
C THR A 48 0.09 9.25 -18.19
N ASP A 49 0.23 7.94 -18.00
CA ASP A 49 0.41 6.99 -19.10
C ASP A 49 -0.90 6.27 -19.46
N LYS A 50 -1.53 5.62 -18.47
CA LYS A 50 -2.69 4.75 -18.70
C LYS A 50 -4.04 5.49 -18.71
N TYR A 51 -4.14 6.62 -18.01
CA TYR A 51 -5.39 7.35 -17.81
C TYR A 51 -5.33 8.78 -18.37
N GLN A 52 -4.55 8.99 -19.43
CA GLN A 52 -4.39 10.29 -20.09
C GLN A 52 -5.73 10.97 -20.35
N GLY A 53 -5.93 12.15 -19.77
CA GLY A 53 -7.16 12.94 -19.90
C GLY A 53 -8.40 12.36 -19.22
N ASN A 54 -8.33 11.17 -18.62
CA ASN A 54 -9.46 10.48 -18.01
C ASN A 54 -9.29 10.30 -16.50
N LEU A 55 -9.31 11.42 -15.78
CA LEU A 55 -9.25 11.47 -14.32
C LEU A 55 -10.39 10.67 -13.67
N HIS A 56 -11.59 10.72 -14.24
CA HIS A 56 -12.75 10.02 -13.70
C HIS A 56 -12.55 8.50 -13.68
N ALA A 57 -12.06 7.91 -14.78
CA ALA A 57 -11.76 6.48 -14.83
C ALA A 57 -10.63 6.07 -13.87
N PHE A 58 -9.62 6.93 -13.68
CA PHE A 58 -8.53 6.68 -12.72
C PHE A 58 -9.05 6.56 -11.28
N TYR A 59 -9.83 7.55 -10.83
CA TYR A 59 -10.38 7.53 -9.47
C TYR A 59 -11.44 6.45 -9.28
N LYS A 60 -12.29 6.19 -10.29
CA LYS A 60 -13.28 5.10 -10.24
C LYS A 60 -12.60 3.75 -10.07
N ASN A 61 -11.55 3.45 -10.86
CA ASN A 61 -10.83 2.18 -10.73
C ASN A 61 -10.14 2.04 -9.37
N ARG A 62 -9.61 3.13 -8.81
CA ARG A 62 -9.01 3.10 -7.48
C ARG A 62 -10.06 2.88 -6.38
N PHE A 63 -11.20 3.56 -6.48
CA PHE A 63 -12.32 3.39 -5.56
C PHE A 63 -12.79 1.93 -5.55
N LEU A 64 -13.09 1.38 -6.72
CA LEU A 64 -13.54 0.00 -6.86
C LEU A 64 -12.49 -1.04 -6.43
N LYS A 65 -11.22 -0.68 -6.42
CA LYS A 65 -10.15 -1.58 -5.93
C LYS A 65 -10.04 -1.59 -4.41
N ILE A 66 -10.14 -0.43 -3.76
CA ILE A 66 -9.89 -0.29 -2.31
C ILE A 66 -11.15 -0.57 -1.49
N PHE A 67 -12.28 0.01 -1.88
CA PHE A 67 -13.49 0.02 -1.06
C PHE A 67 -14.09 -1.37 -0.82
N PRO A 68 -14.21 -2.26 -1.82
CA PRO A 68 -14.76 -3.60 -1.57
C PRO A 68 -13.96 -4.39 -0.53
N GLN A 69 -12.62 -4.31 -0.61
CA GLN A 69 -11.75 -4.99 0.35
C GLN A 69 -11.89 -4.41 1.76
N TYR A 70 -11.96 -3.09 1.86
CA TYR A 70 -12.18 -2.40 3.13
C TYR A 70 -13.53 -2.77 3.76
N TRP A 71 -14.60 -2.80 2.97
CA TRP A 71 -15.95 -3.13 3.44
C TRP A 71 -16.04 -4.57 3.92
N LEU A 72 -15.43 -5.51 3.19
CA LEU A 72 -15.34 -6.91 3.63
C LEU A 72 -14.63 -7.04 4.98
N PHE A 73 -13.48 -6.37 5.15
CA PHE A 73 -12.77 -6.37 6.43
C PHE A 73 -13.60 -5.76 7.56
N LEU A 74 -14.25 -4.62 7.29
CA LEU A 74 -15.12 -3.95 8.26
C LEU A 74 -16.28 -4.85 8.68
N PHE A 75 -16.91 -5.54 7.72
CA PHE A 75 -17.98 -6.50 7.99
C PHE A 75 -17.48 -7.69 8.84
N CYS A 76 -16.31 -8.24 8.51
CA CYS A 76 -15.71 -9.32 9.31
C CYS A 76 -15.42 -8.87 10.75
N VAL A 77 -14.88 -7.67 10.94
CA VAL A 77 -14.62 -7.11 12.27
C VAL A 77 -15.94 -6.90 13.03
N TYR A 78 -16.96 -6.35 12.38
CA TYR A 78 -18.28 -6.14 12.99
C TYR A 78 -18.93 -7.46 13.45
N LEU A 79 -18.79 -8.55 12.68
CA LEU A 79 -19.32 -9.87 13.06
C LEU A 79 -18.53 -10.53 14.20
N SER A 80 -17.27 -10.14 14.40
CA SER A 80 -16.41 -10.70 15.46
C SER A 80 -16.60 -10.07 16.85
N VAL A 81 -17.36 -8.98 16.93
CA VAL A 81 -17.72 -8.26 18.17
C VAL A 81 -19.13 -8.68 18.59
#